data_AF-A0A961G5C0-F1
#
_entry.id   AF-A0A961G5C0-F1
#
_cell.length_a   1.000
_cell.length_b   1.000
_cell.length_c   1.000
_cell.angle_alpha   90.00
_cell.angle_beta   90.00
_cell.angle_gamma   90.00
#
_symmetry.space_group_name_H-M   'P 1'
#
loop_
_entity.id
_entity.type
_entity.pdbx_description
1 polymer ?
#
loop_
_entity_poly.entity_id
_entity_poly.type
_entity_poly.pdbx_seq_one_letter_code
_entity_poly.pdbx_strand_id
1 'polypeptide(L)'
;VFRTSMVLGAIGTVLTAGYMLYMLQKVNLGEPKEEWEGHEFHDVEASELTAWDPLIVLIVAVGFFPKIVLHSTTDTVTSLVNSVFHSDVTASIIRGG
;
A
#
# COMPACT_ATOMS: atom_id res chain seq x y z
N VAL A 1 -10.11 13.22 19.04
CA VAL A 1 -9.25 12.10 18.59
C VAL A 1 -9.30 11.87 17.08
N PHE A 2 -10.47 11.68 16.45
CA PHE A 2 -10.60 11.37 15.02
C PHE A 2 -9.90 12.37 14.07
N ARG A 3 -10.02 13.67 14.32
CA ARG A 3 -9.32 14.70 13.52
C ARG A 3 -7.81 14.57 13.63
N THR A 4 -7.29 14.31 14.83
CA THR A 4 -5.86 14.14 15.07
C THR A 4 -5.33 12.88 14.40
N SER A 5 -6.05 11.76 14.45
CA SER A 5 -5.66 10.52 13.76
C SER A 5 -5.67 10.67 12.24
N MET A 6 -6.67 11.38 11.69
CA MET A 6 -6.70 11.69 10.24
C MET A 6 -5.49 12.54 9.82
N VAL A 7 -5.15 13.58 10.61
CA VAL A 7 -3.99 14.43 10.33
C VAL A 7 -2.69 13.62 10.37
N LEU A 8 -2.52 12.73 11.36
CA LEU A 8 -1.35 11.85 11.43
C LEU A 8 -1.25 10.91 10.22
N GLY A 9 -2.37 10.31 9.79
CA GLY A 9 -2.40 9.47 8.59
C GLY A 9 -2.07 10.24 7.30
N ALA A 10 -2.57 11.47 7.18
CA ALA A 10 -2.27 12.34 6.05
C ALA A 10 -0.78 12.71 6.01
N ILE A 11 -0.18 13.05 7.16
CA ILE A 11 1.26 13.34 7.26
C ILE A 11 2.09 12.15 6.79
N GLY A 12 1.73 10.93 7.21
CA GLY A 12 2.43 9.72 6.75
C GLY A 12 2.42 9.56 5.23
N THR A 13 1.27 9.76 4.59
CA THR A 13 1.13 9.67 3.13
C THR A 13 1.95 10.75 2.42
N VAL A 14 1.95 11.98 2.94
CA VAL A 14 2.74 13.10 2.38
C VAL A 14 4.23 12.81 2.49
N LEU A 15 4.69 12.29 3.62
CA LEU A 15 6.10 11.90 3.81
C LEU A 15 6.52 10.79 2.85
N THR A 16 5.69 9.75 2.68
CA THR A 16 5.96 8.68 1.71
C THR A 16 6.08 9.24 0.30
N ALA A 17 5.13 10.07 -0.13
CA ALA A 17 5.17 10.68 -1.46
C ALA A 17 6.40 11.58 -1.64
N GLY A 18 6.69 12.45 -0.67
CA GLY A 18 7.85 13.35 -0.70
C GLY A 18 9.17 12.61 -0.80
N TYR A 19 9.35 11.53 -0.01
CA TYR A 19 10.54 10.69 -0.08
C TYR A 19 10.68 10.00 -1.44
N MET A 20 9.60 9.42 -1.97
CA MET A 20 9.63 8.74 -3.28
C MET A 20 9.99 9.70 -4.41
N LEU A 21 9.41 10.91 -4.41
CA LEU A 21 9.74 11.93 -5.41
C LEU A 21 11.19 12.40 -5.29
N TYR A 22 11.68 12.61 -4.07
CA TYR A 22 13.08 12.99 -3.83
C TYR A 22 14.06 11.91 -4.30
N MET A 23 13.76 10.65 -4.02
CA MET A 23 14.55 9.50 -4.48
C MET A 23 14.54 9.41 -6.01
N LEU A 24 13.37 9.51 -6.64
CA LEU A 24 13.24 9.45 -8.10
C LEU A 24 14.02 10.57 -8.79
N GLN A 25 13.97 11.80 -8.25
CA GLN A 25 14.76 12.92 -8.77
C GLN A 25 16.26 12.63 -8.67
N LYS A 26 16.73 12.07 -7.56
CA LYS A 26 18.15 11.74 -7.39
C LYS A 26 18.63 10.59 -8.28
N VAL A 27 17.80 9.57 -8.48
CA VAL A 27 18.17 8.37 -9.24
C VAL A 27 18.05 8.59 -10.75
N ASN A 28 16.97 9.23 -11.21
CA ASN A 28 16.66 9.33 -12.63
C ASN A 28 17.03 10.67 -13.26
N LEU A 29 17.12 11.74 -12.46
CA LEU A 29 17.37 13.11 -12.95
C LEU A 29 18.68 13.71 -12.41
N GLY A 30 19.49 12.93 -11.70
CA GLY A 30 20.81 13.33 -11.23
C GLY A 30 21.86 13.27 -12.33
N GLU A 31 22.94 14.04 -12.19
CA GLU A 31 24.08 13.97 -13.10
C GLU A 31 24.84 12.64 -12.86
N PRO A 32 25.12 11.85 -13.92
CA PRO A 32 25.96 10.65 -13.81
C PRO A 32 27.35 11.07 -13.31
N LYS A 33 27.92 10.30 -12.38
CA LYS A 33 29.29 10.56 -11.93
C LYS A 33 30.28 10.27 -13.08
N GLU A 34 31.39 10.99 -13.12
CA GLU A 34 32.51 10.80 -14.09
C GLU A 34 32.95 9.34 -14.23
N GLU A 35 32.85 8.52 -13.17
CA GLU A 35 33.16 7.08 -13.20
C GLU A 35 32.25 6.24 -14.13
N TRP A 36 31.11 6.78 -14.56
CA TRP A 36 30.16 6.13 -15.47
C TRP A 36 30.07 6.84 -16.84
N GLU A 37 30.85 7.91 -17.06
CA GLU A 37 30.89 8.60 -18.35
C GLU A 37 31.49 7.68 -19.43
N GLY A 38 30.68 7.33 -20.43
CA GLY A 38 31.09 6.47 -21.56
C GLY A 38 30.78 4.99 -21.40
N HIS A 39 30.14 4.56 -20.31
CA HIS A 39 29.58 3.21 -20.19
C HIS A 39 28.16 3.18 -20.79
N GLU A 40 27.98 2.50 -21.92
CA GLU A 40 26.65 2.17 -22.43
C GLU A 40 25.98 1.14 -21.49
N PHE A 41 24.89 1.56 -20.85
CA PHE A 41 24.00 0.63 -20.16
C PHE A 41 23.23 -0.16 -21.23
N HIS A 42 23.36 -1.49 -21.20
CA HIS A 42 22.58 -2.37 -22.06
C HIS A 42 21.08 -2.16 -21.81
N ASP A 43 20.30 -2.15 -22.89
CA ASP A 43 18.84 -2.07 -22.84
C ASP A 43 18.24 -3.28 -22.10
N VAL A 44 17.10 -3.08 -21.45
CA VAL A 44 16.48 -4.09 -20.57
C VAL A 44 16.11 -5.32 -21.40
N GLU A 45 16.63 -6.50 -21.02
CA GLU A 45 16.35 -7.74 -21.74
C GLU A 45 14.88 -8.17 -21.51
N ALA A 46 14.23 -8.80 -22.49
CA ALA A 46 12.82 -9.19 -22.38
C ALA A 46 12.52 -10.11 -21.18
N SER A 47 13.50 -10.89 -20.74
CA SER A 47 13.44 -11.72 -19.53
C SER A 47 13.36 -10.88 -18.25
N GLU A 48 14.05 -9.74 -18.19
CA GLU A 48 14.05 -8.82 -17.04
C GLU A 48 12.71 -8.09 -16.91
N LEU A 49 12.08 -7.74 -18.04
CA LEU A 49 10.74 -7.12 -18.06
C LEU A 49 9.68 -8.05 -17.48
N THR A 50 9.72 -9.34 -17.84
CA THR A 50 8.71 -10.32 -17.39
C THR A 50 8.75 -10.61 -15.89
N ALA A 51 9.81 -10.21 -15.17
CA ALA A 51 9.91 -10.43 -13.73
C ALA A 51 9.00 -9.50 -12.92
N TRP A 52 8.86 -8.23 -13.34
CA TRP A 52 8.08 -7.22 -12.62
C TRP A 52 6.76 -6.89 -13.29
N ASP A 53 6.61 -7.13 -14.59
CA ASP A 53 5.36 -6.93 -15.31
C ASP A 53 4.14 -7.57 -14.63
N PRO A 54 4.15 -8.88 -14.23
CA PRO A 54 2.98 -9.48 -13.57
C PRO A 54 2.63 -8.81 -12.24
N LEU A 55 3.62 -8.24 -11.53
CA LEU A 55 3.39 -7.49 -10.30
C LEU A 55 2.65 -6.18 -10.58
N ILE A 56 3.05 -5.45 -11.63
CA ILE A 56 2.37 -4.20 -12.01
C ILE A 56 0.95 -4.47 -12.51
N VAL A 57 0.77 -5.51 -13.31
CA VAL A 57 -0.57 -5.93 -13.76
C VAL A 57 -1.48 -6.21 -12.57
N LEU A 58 -0.97 -6.90 -11.53
CA LEU A 58 -1.74 -7.15 -10.31
C LEU A 58 -2.09 -5.86 -9.57
N ILE A 59 -1.14 -4.92 -9.41
CA ILE A 59 -1.38 -3.63 -8.76
C ILE A 59 -2.49 -2.84 -9.48
N VAL A 60 -2.42 -2.79 -10.81
CA VAL A 60 -3.43 -2.11 -11.65
C VAL A 60 -4.79 -2.81 -11.56
N ALA A 61 -4.80 -4.14 -11.64
CA ALA A 61 -6.03 -4.93 -11.57
C ALA A 61 -6.75 -4.74 -10.22
N VAL A 62 -6.01 -4.77 -9.10
CA VAL A 62 -6.58 -4.51 -7.77
C VAL A 62 -6.99 -3.05 -7.60
N GLY A 63 -6.23 -2.11 -8.17
CA GLY A 63 -6.57 -0.68 -8.15
C GLY A 63 -7.88 -0.37 -8.88
N PHE A 64 -8.14 -1.03 -10.02
CA PHE A 64 -9.36 -0.83 -10.80
C PHE A 64 -10.54 -1.66 -10.29
N PHE A 65 -10.30 -2.92 -9.90
CA PHE A 65 -11.32 -3.84 -9.35
C PHE A 65 -10.97 -4.29 -7.92
N PRO A 66 -11.13 -3.42 -6.91
CA PRO A 66 -10.76 -3.75 -5.52
C PRO A 66 -11.58 -4.90 -4.92
N LYS A 67 -12.75 -5.21 -5.50
CA LYS A 67 -13.60 -6.34 -5.09
C LYS A 67 -12.91 -7.70 -5.19
N ILE A 68 -11.89 -7.84 -6.05
CA ILE A 68 -11.10 -9.08 -6.21
C ILE A 68 -10.50 -9.49 -4.85
N VAL A 69 -9.98 -8.53 -4.09
CA VAL A 69 -9.39 -8.77 -2.77
C VAL A 69 -10.45 -8.65 -1.67
N LEU A 70 -11.31 -7.64 -1.75
CA LEU A 70 -12.25 -7.33 -0.67
C LEU A 70 -13.32 -8.42 -0.46
N HIS A 71 -13.76 -9.12 -1.50
CA HIS A 71 -14.76 -10.20 -1.36
C HIS A 71 -14.28 -11.27 -0.38
N SER A 72 -13.03 -11.75 -0.52
CA SER A 72 -12.49 -12.81 0.33
C SER A 72 -12.39 -12.41 1.81
N THR A 73 -12.24 -11.11 2.10
CA THR A 73 -12.01 -10.62 3.46
C THR A 73 -13.30 -10.13 4.12
N THR A 74 -14.30 -9.72 3.34
CA THR A 74 -15.54 -9.10 3.85
C THR A 74 -16.28 -10.02 4.81
N ASP A 75 -16.51 -11.28 4.45
CA ASP A 75 -17.28 -12.22 5.28
C ASP A 75 -16.61 -12.46 6.64
N THR A 76 -15.28 -12.62 6.63
CA THR A 76 -14.48 -12.80 7.84
C THR A 76 -14.56 -11.57 8.74
N VAL A 77 -14.38 -10.36 8.17
CA VAL A 77 -14.43 -9.10 8.92
C VAL A 77 -15.83 -8.85 9.48
N THR A 78 -16.89 -9.11 8.71
CA THR A 78 -18.27 -8.96 9.18
C THR A 78 -18.59 -9.92 10.31
N SER A 79 -18.12 -11.17 10.25
CA SER A 79 -18.26 -12.14 11.35
C SER A 79 -17.54 -11.67 12.62
N LEU A 80 -16.31 -11.15 12.50
CA LEU A 80 -15.53 -10.63 13.64
C LEU A 80 -16.22 -9.43 14.29
N VAL A 81 -16.64 -8.46 13.47
CA VAL A 81 -17.40 -7.28 13.92
C VAL A 81 -18.66 -7.73 14.67
N ASN A 82 -19.46 -8.63 14.09
CA ASN A 82 -20.66 -9.12 14.74
C ASN A 82 -20.37 -9.83 16.07
N SER A 83 -19.33 -10.66 16.16
CA SER A 83 -18.99 -11.35 17.41
C SER A 83 -18.61 -10.39 18.54
N VAL A 84 -17.79 -9.37 18.25
CA VAL A 84 -17.31 -8.43 19.27
C VAL A 84 -18.49 -7.60 19.79
N PHE A 85 -19.22 -6.94 18.89
CA PHE A 85 -20.28 -6.01 19.29
C PHE A 85 -21.52 -6.70 19.89
N HIS A 86 -21.81 -7.97 19.54
CA HIS A 86 -22.90 -8.71 20.18
C HIS A 86 -22.48 -9.35 21.53
N SER A 87 -21.20 -9.70 21.70
CA SER A 87 -20.69 -10.23 22.97
C SER A 87 -20.65 -9.17 24.07
N ASP A 88 -20.35 -7.91 23.74
CA ASP A 88 -20.31 -6.81 24.70
C ASP A 88 -21.68 -6.49 25.32
N VAL A 89 -22.76 -6.59 24.53
CA VAL A 89 -24.13 -6.39 25.01
C VAL A 89 -24.51 -7.47 26.02
N THR A 90 -24.24 -8.74 25.70
CA THR A 90 -24.56 -9.88 26.57
C THR A 90 -23.72 -9.87 27.85
N ALA A 91 -22.43 -9.50 27.76
CA ALA A 91 -21.55 -9.38 28.92
C ALA A 91 -21.95 -8.22 29.85
N SER A 92 -22.47 -7.11 29.30
CA SER A 92 -22.98 -5.98 30.10
C SER A 92 -24.27 -6.32 30.87
N ILE A 93 -25.16 -7.11 30.28
CA ILE A 93 -26.42 -7.55 30.89
C ILE A 93 -26.16 -8.52 32.06
N ILE A 94 -25.18 -9.43 31.90
CA ILE A 94 -24.82 -10.40 32.95
C ILE A 94 -24.05 -9.75 34.10
N ARG A 95 -23.27 -8.69 33.83
CA ARG A 95 -22.48 -7.99 34.87
C ARG A 95 -23.26 -6.92 35.64
N GLY A 96 -24.42 -6.49 35.12
CA GLY A 96 -25.26 -5.44 35.70
C GLY A 96 -26.43 -5.92 36.59
N GLY A 97 -26.58 -7.23 36.80
CA GLY A 97 -27.54 -7.84 37.74
C GLY A 97 -26.83 -8.63 38.82
#